data_AF-A0A6I8QEJ3-F1
#
_entry.id   AF-A0A6I8QEJ3-F1
#
_cell.length_a   1.000
_cell.length_b   1.000
_cell.length_c   1.000
_cell.angle_alpha   90.00
_cell.angle_beta   90.00
_cell.angle_gamma   90.00
#
_symmetry.space_group_name_H-M   'P 1'
#
loop_
_entity.id
_entity.type
_entity.pdbx_description
1 polymer ?
#
loop_
_entity_poly.entity_id
_entity_poly.type
_entity_poly.pdbx_seq_one_letter_code
_entity_poly.pdbx_strand_id
1 'polypeptide(L)'
;MQGPRTRVRLGANEVLLVIGGFGSQQSPIDIVEKYDPKTQEWSFLPSITRKRRYVATVSLGDRVYVIGGYDGRSRLSSVECLDYTSDEDGVWYSVAPMNVRRGLAGATTLGDMIYVSGGFDGSRRHTSMERYDPNIDQWSMLGDMQTAREGAGLVVANGVIYCLGGYDGLNILSSVERYDPHTGHWSHVTPMATKRSAMMGTLF
;
A
#
# COMPACT_ATOMS: atom_id res chain seq x y z
N MET A 1 28.46 13.75 -12.11
CA MET A 1 28.51 12.85 -10.95
C MET A 1 27.26 11.99 -10.98
N GLN A 2 27.39 10.73 -11.39
CA GLN A 2 26.29 9.75 -11.36
C GLN A 2 26.16 9.27 -9.91
N GLY A 3 24.98 9.44 -9.32
CA GLY A 3 24.65 8.85 -8.02
C GLY A 3 24.71 7.33 -8.07
N PRO A 4 24.70 6.64 -6.91
CA PRO A 4 24.83 5.20 -6.87
C PRO A 4 23.66 4.58 -7.62
N ARG A 5 23.97 3.96 -8.76
CA ARG A 5 23.05 3.06 -9.47
C ARG A 5 22.76 1.90 -8.53
N THR A 6 21.49 1.64 -8.25
CA THR A 6 21.02 0.50 -7.48
C THR A 6 21.53 -0.79 -8.13
N ARG A 7 22.22 -1.61 -7.33
CA ARG A 7 22.57 -2.98 -7.73
C ARG A 7 21.29 -3.79 -7.77
N VAL A 8 21.03 -4.46 -8.89
CA VAL A 8 20.14 -5.62 -8.96
C VAL A 8 20.47 -6.54 -7.78
N ARG A 9 19.46 -6.98 -7.01
CA ARG A 9 19.63 -8.07 -6.03
C ARG A 9 19.87 -9.36 -6.82
N LEU A 10 21.10 -9.52 -7.33
CA LEU A 10 21.57 -10.70 -8.02
C LEU A 10 21.44 -11.89 -7.06
N GLY A 11 20.44 -12.75 -7.27
CA GLY A 11 20.26 -14.02 -6.56
C GLY A 11 18.91 -14.25 -5.87
N ALA A 12 18.06 -13.24 -5.69
CA ALA A 12 16.72 -13.43 -5.13
C ALA A 12 15.71 -13.81 -6.22
N ASN A 13 14.87 -14.82 -5.98
CA ASN A 13 13.75 -15.14 -6.86
C ASN A 13 12.64 -14.10 -6.63
N GLU A 14 12.76 -12.91 -7.24
CA GLU A 14 11.73 -11.88 -7.16
C GLU A 14 10.51 -12.30 -7.98
N VAL A 15 9.35 -12.35 -7.32
CA VAL A 15 8.06 -12.66 -7.95
C VAL A 15 7.13 -11.44 -7.84
N LEU A 16 6.16 -11.36 -8.75
CA LEU A 16 5.11 -10.35 -8.69
C LEU A 16 3.84 -10.98 -8.13
N LEU A 17 3.24 -10.34 -7.12
CA LEU A 17 1.95 -10.73 -6.57
C LEU A 17 0.86 -9.72 -6.96
N VAL A 18 -0.27 -10.23 -7.42
CA VAL A 18 -1.50 -9.47 -7.69
C VAL A 18 -2.59 -10.00 -6.77
N ILE A 19 -3.14 -9.13 -5.92
CA ILE A 19 -4.04 -9.54 -4.84
C ILE A 19 -5.35 -8.75 -4.90
N GLY A 20 -6.46 -9.47 -4.95
CA GLY A 20 -7.80 -8.91 -4.95
C GLY A 20 -8.08 -8.06 -6.20
N GLY A 21 -8.86 -6.99 -6.03
CA GLY A 21 -9.23 -6.08 -7.11
C GLY A 21 -10.72 -6.15 -7.48
N PHE A 22 -11.05 -5.71 -8.69
CA PHE A 22 -12.43 -5.67 -9.19
C PHE A 22 -12.54 -6.48 -10.47
N GLY A 23 -13.23 -7.62 -10.39
CA GLY A 23 -13.31 -8.59 -11.48
C GLY A 23 -14.32 -8.20 -12.56
N SER A 24 -14.26 -8.92 -13.69
CA SER A 24 -15.18 -8.78 -14.83
C SER A 24 -16.65 -8.99 -14.46
N GLN A 25 -16.91 -9.75 -13.40
CA GLN A 25 -18.24 -9.97 -12.81
C GLN A 25 -18.79 -8.75 -12.04
N GLN A 26 -18.15 -7.58 -12.19
CA GLN A 26 -18.49 -6.32 -11.50
C GLN A 26 -18.53 -6.46 -9.97
N SER A 27 -17.64 -7.27 -9.42
CA SER A 27 -17.58 -7.55 -7.99
C SER A 27 -16.13 -7.53 -7.48
N PRO A 28 -15.88 -7.11 -6.23
CA PRO A 28 -14.59 -7.34 -5.59
C PRO A 28 -14.22 -8.83 -5.62
N ILE A 29 -12.94 -9.11 -5.76
CA ILE A 29 -12.41 -10.49 -5.77
C ILE A 29 -11.43 -10.71 -4.63
N ASP A 30 -11.20 -11.98 -4.31
CA ASP A 30 -10.30 -12.50 -3.28
C ASP A 30 -9.12 -13.29 -3.86
N ILE A 31 -9.00 -13.29 -5.19
CA ILE A 31 -7.99 -14.04 -5.93
C ILE A 31 -6.61 -13.45 -5.67
N VAL A 32 -5.62 -14.33 -5.50
CA VAL A 32 -4.20 -14.00 -5.45
C VAL A 32 -3.48 -14.73 -6.57
N GLU A 33 -2.80 -13.99 -7.43
CA GLU A 33 -1.99 -14.52 -8.52
C GLU A 33 -0.53 -14.14 -8.33
N LYS A 34 0.36 -15.10 -8.60
CA LYS A 34 1.81 -14.95 -8.57
C LYS A 34 2.36 -15.10 -9.99
N TYR A 35 3.17 -14.15 -10.42
CA TYR A 35 3.97 -14.25 -11.63
C TYR A 35 5.43 -14.47 -11.28
N ASP A 36 6.01 -15.55 -11.81
CA ASP A 36 7.45 -15.82 -11.73
C ASP A 36 8.12 -15.36 -13.04
N PRO A 37 8.96 -14.30 -13.01
CA PRO A 37 9.64 -13.81 -14.21
C PRO A 37 10.62 -14.80 -14.84
N LYS A 38 11.09 -15.82 -14.11
CA LYS A 38 12.00 -16.84 -14.64
C LYS A 38 11.25 -17.86 -15.48
N THR A 39 10.11 -18.35 -15.01
CA THR A 39 9.26 -19.29 -15.78
C THR A 39 8.32 -18.58 -16.73
N GLN A 40 8.07 -17.29 -16.50
CA GLN A 40 7.08 -16.46 -17.19
C GLN A 40 5.65 -16.98 -17.04
N GLU A 41 5.37 -17.66 -15.94
CA GLU A 41 4.07 -18.27 -15.67
C GLU A 41 3.34 -17.58 -14.53
N TRP A 42 2.02 -17.55 -14.66
CA TRP A 42 1.11 -17.19 -13.58
C TRP A 42 0.65 -18.45 -12.85
N SER A 43 0.56 -18.36 -11.53
CA SER A 43 0.05 -19.41 -10.66
C SER A 43 -0.84 -18.80 -9.57
N PHE A 44 -1.80 -19.56 -9.08
CA PHE A 44 -2.64 -19.13 -7.96
C PHE A 44 -1.93 -19.36 -6.64
N LEU A 45 -2.11 -18.42 -5.71
CA LEU A 45 -1.82 -18.61 -4.30
C LEU A 45 -3.15 -18.75 -3.52
N PRO A 46 -3.09 -19.12 -2.24
CA PRO A 46 -4.27 -19.10 -1.38
C PRO A 46 -4.98 -17.75 -1.44
N SER A 47 -6.30 -17.78 -1.63
CA SER A 47 -7.14 -16.58 -1.68
C SER A 47 -7.17 -15.86 -0.34
N ILE A 48 -7.29 -14.53 -0.35
CA ILE A 48 -7.54 -13.75 0.86
C ILE A 48 -8.91 -14.12 1.44
N THR A 49 -9.06 -14.04 2.77
CA THR A 49 -10.28 -14.53 3.46
C THR A 49 -11.54 -13.70 3.14
N ARG A 50 -11.37 -12.47 2.64
CA ARG A 50 -12.47 -11.61 2.23
C ARG A 50 -12.16 -10.97 0.88
N LYS A 51 -13.17 -10.88 0.01
CA LYS A 51 -13.09 -10.12 -1.24
C LYS A 51 -12.77 -8.65 -0.98
N ARG A 52 -11.78 -8.11 -1.67
CA ARG A 52 -11.31 -6.72 -1.48
C ARG A 52 -10.96 -6.09 -2.82
N ARG A 53 -11.55 -4.93 -3.11
CA ARG A 53 -11.04 -3.99 -4.13
C ARG A 53 -10.45 -2.76 -3.44
N TYR A 54 -9.71 -1.93 -4.18
CA TYR A 54 -9.11 -0.70 -3.66
C TYR A 54 -8.17 -0.94 -2.47
N VAL A 55 -7.56 -2.12 -2.45
CA VAL A 55 -6.67 -2.56 -1.38
C VAL A 55 -5.28 -1.97 -1.61
N ALA A 56 -4.56 -1.76 -0.52
CA ALA A 56 -3.13 -1.50 -0.58
C ALA A 56 -2.36 -2.77 -0.23
N THR A 57 -1.21 -3.00 -0.85
CA THR A 57 -0.37 -4.17 -0.59
C THR A 57 1.08 -3.75 -0.41
N VAL A 58 1.78 -4.41 0.51
CA VAL A 58 3.22 -4.24 0.73
C VAL A 58 3.85 -5.58 1.09
N SER A 59 5.15 -5.73 0.81
CA SER A 59 5.99 -6.78 1.38
C SER A 59 6.91 -6.20 2.44
N LEU A 60 7.11 -6.94 3.53
CA LEU A 60 8.04 -6.60 4.60
C LEU A 60 8.70 -7.88 5.14
N GLY A 61 10.00 -8.03 4.92
CA GLY A 61 10.67 -9.32 5.10
C GLY A 61 10.04 -10.37 4.18
N ASP A 62 9.81 -11.57 4.71
CA ASP A 62 9.16 -12.68 4.01
C ASP A 62 7.63 -12.65 4.16
N ARG A 63 7.05 -11.48 4.45
CA ARG A 63 5.60 -11.32 4.66
C ARG A 63 4.98 -10.41 3.63
N VAL A 64 3.75 -10.75 3.25
CA VAL A 64 2.91 -9.97 2.35
C VAL A 64 1.68 -9.51 3.11
N TYR A 65 1.41 -8.20 3.07
CA TYR A 65 0.28 -7.58 3.77
C TYR A 65 -0.76 -7.06 2.79
N VAL A 66 -2.02 -7.29 3.11
CA VAL A 66 -3.20 -6.83 2.38
C VAL A 66 -4.00 -5.92 3.29
N ILE A 67 -4.01 -4.63 2.97
CA ILE A 67 -4.36 -3.57 3.90
C ILE A 67 -5.63 -2.86 3.44
N GLY A 68 -6.68 -2.94 4.27
CA GLY A 68 -7.92 -2.20 4.07
C GLY A 68 -8.68 -2.63 2.81
N GLY A 69 -9.14 -1.65 2.04
CA GLY A 69 -9.92 -1.83 0.82
C GLY A 69 -11.44 -1.72 1.02
N TYR A 70 -12.18 -2.29 0.09
CA TYR A 70 -13.64 -2.28 0.03
C TYR A 70 -14.17 -3.65 -0.41
N ASP A 71 -15.10 -4.23 0.35
CA ASP A 71 -15.63 -5.57 0.11
C ASP A 71 -16.94 -5.61 -0.71
N GLY A 72 -17.38 -4.45 -1.23
CA GLY A 72 -18.66 -4.31 -1.92
C GLY A 72 -19.77 -3.73 -1.03
N ARG A 73 -19.56 -3.65 0.30
CA ARG A 73 -20.50 -3.07 1.26
C ARG A 73 -19.86 -2.00 2.14
N SER A 74 -18.67 -2.26 2.66
CA SER A 74 -17.98 -1.44 3.66
C SER A 74 -16.52 -1.24 3.30
N ARG A 75 -16.00 -0.05 3.63
CA ARG A 75 -14.56 0.18 3.64
C ARG A 75 -13.98 -0.52 4.86
N LEU A 76 -12.77 -1.04 4.71
CA LEU A 76 -12.16 -1.96 5.66
C LEU A 76 -10.97 -1.30 6.36
N SER A 77 -10.83 -1.57 7.65
CA SER A 77 -9.59 -1.37 8.40
C SER A 77 -8.84 -2.67 8.62
N SER A 78 -9.45 -3.82 8.31
CA SER A 78 -8.84 -5.14 8.51
C SER A 78 -7.60 -5.31 7.63
N VAL A 79 -6.61 -5.99 8.18
CA VAL A 79 -5.35 -6.30 7.51
C VAL A 79 -5.13 -7.81 7.58
N GLU A 80 -4.75 -8.39 6.45
CA GLU A 80 -4.37 -9.80 6.36
C GLU A 80 -2.90 -9.90 6.01
N CYS A 81 -2.25 -10.93 6.54
CA CYS A 81 -0.84 -11.22 6.33
C CYS A 81 -0.69 -12.65 5.81
N LEU A 82 0.28 -12.85 4.92
CA LEU A 82 0.74 -14.14 4.46
C LEU A 82 2.23 -14.23 4.71
N ASP A 83 2.68 -15.25 5.44
CA ASP A 83 4.09 -15.62 5.51
C ASP A 83 4.44 -16.32 4.18
N TYR A 84 5.23 -15.65 3.35
CA TYR A 84 5.63 -16.07 2.01
C TYR A 84 7.00 -16.75 2.07
N THR A 85 7.03 -17.96 2.63
CA THR A 85 8.21 -18.83 2.58
C THR A 85 8.25 -19.62 1.28
N SER A 86 9.42 -19.91 0.74
CA SER A 86 9.59 -20.51 -0.60
C SER A 86 8.98 -21.91 -0.78
N ASP A 87 8.66 -22.61 0.32
CA ASP A 87 8.44 -24.06 0.30
C ASP A 87 7.00 -24.50 0.61
N GLU A 88 6.11 -23.63 1.10
CA GLU A 88 4.70 -23.94 1.35
C GLU A 88 3.78 -22.75 1.02
N ASP A 89 2.65 -23.04 0.36
CA ASP A 89 1.59 -22.06 0.15
C ASP A 89 0.91 -21.75 1.50
N GLY A 90 1.39 -20.70 2.16
CA GLY A 90 0.94 -20.30 3.50
C GLY A 90 -0.55 -19.94 3.58
N VAL A 91 -1.07 -19.81 4.80
CA VAL A 91 -2.47 -19.42 5.04
C VAL A 91 -2.54 -17.95 5.42
N TRP A 92 -3.47 -17.20 4.82
CA TRP A 92 -3.74 -15.83 5.24
C TRP A 92 -4.28 -15.79 6.67
N TYR A 93 -3.71 -14.92 7.50
CA TYR A 93 -4.19 -14.65 8.86
C TYR A 93 -4.42 -13.16 9.07
N SER A 94 -5.35 -12.84 9.97
CA SER A 94 -5.60 -11.44 10.36
C SER A 94 -4.53 -10.97 11.34
N VAL A 95 -4.08 -9.73 11.15
CA VAL A 95 -3.28 -8.98 12.13
C VAL A 95 -4.13 -7.83 12.68
N ALA A 96 -3.58 -7.02 13.59
CA ALA A 96 -4.27 -5.88 14.14
C ALA A 96 -4.86 -4.99 13.03
N PRO A 97 -6.15 -4.59 13.14
CA PRO A 97 -6.76 -3.70 12.18
C PRO A 97 -6.19 -2.29 12.33
N MET A 98 -6.18 -1.54 11.24
CA MET A 98 -5.93 -0.10 11.26
C MET A 98 -6.93 0.62 12.18
N ASN A 99 -6.52 1.78 12.69
CA ASN A 99 -7.37 2.69 13.46
C ASN A 99 -8.50 3.26 12.58
N VAL A 100 -8.23 3.44 11.28
CA VAL A 100 -9.14 4.04 10.32
C VAL A 100 -9.46 3.05 9.20
N ARG A 101 -10.71 3.06 8.72
CA ARG A 101 -11.12 2.30 7.53
C ARG A 101 -10.62 3.02 6.29
N ARG A 102 -9.91 2.33 5.41
CA ARG A 102 -9.26 2.97 4.25
C ARG A 102 -9.44 2.13 2.99
N GLY A 103 -10.20 2.64 2.02
CA GLY A 103 -10.11 2.21 0.62
C GLY A 103 -9.30 3.22 -0.19
N LEU A 104 -8.55 2.77 -1.21
CA LEU A 104 -7.70 3.62 -2.04
C LEU A 104 -6.64 4.42 -1.22
N ALA A 105 -6.17 3.86 -0.11
CA ALA A 105 -5.02 4.43 0.60
C ALA A 105 -3.71 4.09 -0.12
N GLY A 106 -2.69 4.90 0.10
CA GLY A 106 -1.33 4.53 -0.25
C GLY A 106 -0.67 3.80 0.92
N ALA A 107 0.14 2.78 0.62
CA ALA A 107 0.93 2.05 1.62
C ALA A 107 2.39 1.91 1.14
N THR A 108 3.32 1.90 2.09
CA THR A 108 4.75 1.70 1.82
C THR A 108 5.45 1.14 3.07
N THR A 109 6.69 0.69 2.93
CA THR A 109 7.53 0.22 4.04
C THR A 109 8.74 1.12 4.21
N LEU A 110 9.10 1.41 5.46
CA LEU A 110 10.31 2.16 5.80
C LEU A 110 10.92 1.56 7.07
N GLY A 111 12.14 1.04 6.96
CA GLY A 111 12.70 0.18 8.00
C GLY A 111 11.85 -1.08 8.17
N ASP A 112 11.62 -1.50 9.41
CA ASP A 112 10.84 -2.70 9.75
C ASP A 112 9.35 -2.39 10.01
N MET A 113 8.83 -1.34 9.38
CA MET A 113 7.51 -0.78 9.67
C MET A 113 6.71 -0.56 8.39
N ILE A 114 5.39 -0.68 8.48
CA ILE A 114 4.46 -0.38 7.39
C ILE A 114 3.78 0.96 7.66
N TYR A 115 3.67 1.80 6.64
CA TYR A 115 3.00 3.10 6.71
C TYR A 115 1.84 3.14 5.74
N VAL A 116 0.70 3.65 6.19
CA VAL A 116 -0.53 3.78 5.39
C VAL A 116 -1.07 5.19 5.53
N SER A 117 -1.29 5.87 4.41
CA SER A 117 -1.73 7.26 4.40
C SER A 117 -2.91 7.49 3.47
N GLY A 118 -3.79 8.41 3.86
CA GLY A 118 -4.94 8.81 3.07
C GLY A 118 -6.00 7.72 2.94
N GLY A 119 -6.66 7.69 1.78
CA GLY A 119 -7.79 6.82 1.48
C GLY A 119 -9.13 7.42 1.90
N PHE A 120 -10.18 6.61 1.75
CA PHE A 120 -11.57 6.98 2.00
C PHE A 120 -12.25 5.93 2.89
N ASP A 121 -12.99 6.37 3.92
CA ASP A 121 -13.73 5.49 4.85
C ASP A 121 -15.18 5.19 4.41
N GLY A 122 -15.64 5.82 3.33
CA GLY A 122 -17.05 5.77 2.89
C GLY A 122 -17.82 7.07 3.12
N SER A 123 -17.26 7.99 3.91
CA SER A 123 -17.80 9.31 4.21
C SER A 123 -16.77 10.41 3.93
N ARG A 124 -15.53 10.25 4.41
CA ARG A 124 -14.47 11.26 4.36
C ARG A 124 -13.19 10.69 3.76
N ARG A 125 -12.47 11.55 3.02
CA ARG A 125 -11.08 11.30 2.64
C ARG A 125 -10.18 11.65 3.82
N HIS A 126 -9.07 10.95 3.96
CA HIS A 126 -8.17 11.13 5.09
C HIS A 126 -6.94 11.95 4.73
N THR A 127 -6.52 12.80 5.68
CA THR A 127 -5.16 13.35 5.79
C THR A 127 -4.25 12.44 6.60
N SER A 128 -4.84 11.59 7.44
CA SER A 128 -4.11 10.87 8.46
C SER A 128 -3.25 9.76 7.89
N MET A 129 -2.11 9.57 8.53
CA MET A 129 -1.22 8.44 8.33
C MET A 129 -1.14 7.63 9.63
N GLU A 130 -1.03 6.32 9.49
CA GLU A 130 -0.77 5.41 10.59
C GLU A 130 0.34 4.42 10.22
N ARG A 131 1.07 3.97 11.24
CA ARG A 131 2.19 3.04 11.10
C ARG A 131 1.93 1.77 11.89
N TYR A 132 2.20 0.63 11.26
CA TYR A 132 2.15 -0.68 11.88
C TYR A 132 3.53 -1.17 12.28
N ASP A 133 3.62 -1.66 13.50
CA ASP A 133 4.78 -2.37 14.04
C ASP A 133 4.48 -3.88 14.13
N PRO A 134 5.08 -4.72 13.25
CA PRO A 134 4.86 -6.15 13.25
C PRO A 134 5.35 -6.88 14.51
N ASN A 135 6.24 -6.27 15.32
CA ASN A 135 6.79 -6.92 16.51
C ASN A 135 5.81 -6.93 17.68
N ILE A 136 4.92 -5.94 17.73
CA ILE A 136 3.93 -5.77 18.79
C ILE A 136 2.49 -5.86 18.28
N ASP A 137 2.31 -6.07 16.97
CA ASP A 137 1.00 -6.14 16.30
C ASP A 137 0.12 -4.92 16.61
N GLN A 138 0.64 -3.72 16.37
CA GLN A 138 -0.08 -2.47 16.69
C GLN A 138 0.07 -1.39 15.63
N TRP A 139 -1.02 -0.64 15.44
CA TRP A 139 -1.08 0.57 14.62
C TRP A 139 -1.02 1.82 15.48
N SER A 140 -0.13 2.75 15.14
CA SER A 140 -0.02 4.07 15.79
C SER A 140 -0.32 5.19 14.80
N MET A 141 -1.15 6.15 15.21
CA MET A 141 -1.41 7.37 14.44
C MET A 141 -0.16 8.26 14.38
N LEU A 142 0.09 8.85 13.23
CA LEU A 142 1.20 9.78 12.97
C LEU A 142 0.67 11.14 12.51
N GLY A 143 1.58 12.06 12.17
CA GLY A 143 1.24 13.38 11.64
C GLY A 143 0.39 13.32 10.37
N ASP A 144 -0.56 14.25 10.27
CA ASP A 144 -1.48 14.41 9.14
C ASP A 144 -0.82 15.12 7.95
N MET A 145 -1.18 14.68 6.74
CA MET A 145 -0.98 15.46 5.51
C MET A 145 -1.77 16.77 5.57
N GLN A 146 -1.37 17.75 4.77
CA GLN A 146 -2.10 19.01 4.63
C GLN A 146 -3.37 18.85 3.77
N THR A 147 -3.34 17.95 2.78
CA THR A 147 -4.47 17.70 1.88
C THR A 147 -5.03 16.29 2.08
N ALA A 148 -6.33 16.18 2.31
CA ALA A 148 -7.02 14.88 2.31
C ALA A 148 -7.01 14.28 0.91
N ARG A 149 -6.69 12.99 0.78
CA ARG A 149 -6.50 12.36 -0.54
C ARG A 149 -6.82 10.87 -0.52
N GLU A 150 -7.58 10.42 -1.52
CA GLU A 150 -7.69 9.00 -1.89
C GLU A 150 -7.06 8.75 -3.27
N GLY A 151 -6.62 7.52 -3.54
CA GLY A 151 -6.02 7.14 -4.82
C GLY A 151 -4.64 7.75 -5.07
N ALA A 152 -3.97 8.22 -4.01
CA ALA A 152 -2.62 8.74 -4.07
C ALA A 152 -1.58 7.61 -3.99
N GLY A 153 -0.45 7.78 -4.67
CA GLY A 153 0.70 6.88 -4.51
C GLY A 153 1.47 7.24 -3.24
N LEU A 154 1.98 6.23 -2.52
CA LEU A 154 2.85 6.42 -1.36
C LEU A 154 4.16 5.68 -1.59
N VAL A 155 5.30 6.34 -1.36
CA VAL A 155 6.59 5.77 -1.72
C VAL A 155 7.73 6.31 -0.85
N VAL A 156 8.77 5.51 -0.64
CA VAL A 156 9.96 5.93 0.11
C VAL A 156 11.08 6.32 -0.84
N ALA A 157 11.71 7.46 -0.59
CA ALA A 157 12.96 7.86 -1.22
C ALA A 157 13.89 8.52 -0.20
N ASN A 158 15.15 8.08 -0.13
CA ASN A 158 16.16 8.62 0.79
C ASN A 158 15.69 8.68 2.26
N GLY A 159 14.99 7.65 2.74
CA GLY A 159 14.51 7.57 4.12
C GLY A 159 13.31 8.45 4.46
N VAL A 160 12.69 9.07 3.45
CA VAL A 160 11.53 9.98 3.58
C VAL A 160 10.37 9.40 2.78
N ILE A 161 9.14 9.55 3.28
CA ILE A 161 7.93 9.08 2.60
C ILE A 161 7.36 10.21 1.75
N TYR A 162 6.93 9.91 0.53
CA TYR A 162 6.29 10.84 -0.39
C TYR A 162 4.88 10.37 -0.73
N CYS A 163 3.92 11.28 -0.68
CA CYS A 163 2.56 11.04 -1.13
C CYS A 163 2.25 11.90 -2.37
N LEU A 164 1.85 11.26 -3.47
CA LEU A 164 1.76 11.88 -4.80
C LEU A 164 0.32 11.84 -5.32
N GLY A 165 -0.22 13.01 -5.67
CA GLY A 165 -1.52 13.13 -6.35
C GLY A 165 -2.70 12.60 -5.55
N GLY A 166 -3.66 11.98 -6.22
CA GLY A 166 -4.91 11.50 -5.64
C GLY A 166 -6.08 12.46 -5.89
N TYR A 167 -7.13 12.29 -5.10
CA TYR A 167 -8.39 13.02 -5.22
C TYR A 167 -8.89 13.44 -3.84
N ASP A 168 -9.22 14.72 -3.67
CA ASP A 168 -9.65 15.31 -2.39
C ASP A 168 -11.18 15.29 -2.17
N GLY A 169 -11.95 14.80 -3.15
CA GLY A 169 -13.41 14.87 -3.16
C GLY A 169 -13.99 15.93 -4.11
N LEU A 170 -13.15 16.81 -4.65
CA LEU A 170 -13.51 17.85 -5.61
C LEU A 170 -12.53 17.89 -6.79
N ASN A 171 -11.24 17.79 -6.53
CA ASN A 171 -10.15 17.99 -7.47
C ASN A 171 -9.25 16.77 -7.54
N ILE A 172 -8.82 16.43 -8.76
CA ILE A 172 -7.64 15.59 -8.96
C ILE A 172 -6.40 16.43 -8.61
N LEU A 173 -5.48 15.84 -7.85
CA LEU A 173 -4.32 16.52 -7.29
C LEU A 173 -3.08 16.29 -8.14
N SER A 174 -2.25 17.33 -8.27
CA SER A 174 -0.84 17.22 -8.68
C SER A 174 0.11 17.45 -7.52
N SER A 175 -0.40 17.85 -6.34
CA SER A 175 0.40 18.15 -5.17
C SER A 175 1.12 16.90 -4.67
N VAL A 176 2.37 17.12 -4.27
CA VAL A 176 3.21 16.12 -3.62
C VAL A 176 3.53 16.61 -2.23
N GLU A 177 3.42 15.72 -1.26
CA GLU A 177 3.78 15.97 0.14
C GLU A 177 4.85 14.96 0.56
N ARG A 178 5.83 15.41 1.33
CA ARG A 178 6.85 14.54 1.93
C ARG A 178 6.68 14.50 3.45
N TYR A 179 6.86 13.33 4.03
CA TYR A 179 6.89 13.09 5.46
C TYR A 179 8.29 12.71 5.90
N ASP A 180 8.85 13.50 6.81
CA ASP A 180 10.13 13.19 7.45
C ASP A 180 9.88 12.45 8.78
N PRO A 181 10.24 11.16 8.89
CA PRO A 181 10.06 10.39 10.11
C PRO A 181 10.82 10.92 11.34
N HIS A 182 11.89 11.69 11.13
CA HIS A 182 12.67 12.26 12.25
C HIS A 182 11.95 13.43 12.91
N THR A 183 11.17 14.19 12.13
CA THR A 183 10.40 15.34 12.62
C THR A 183 8.93 15.00 12.86
N GLY A 184 8.43 13.94 12.22
CA GLY A 184 7.02 13.55 12.30
C GLY A 184 6.08 14.46 11.51
N HIS A 185 6.59 15.26 10.57
CA HIS A 185 5.82 16.28 9.87
C HIS A 185 5.78 16.12 8.36
N TRP A 186 4.64 16.52 7.78
CA TRP A 186 4.44 16.64 6.35
C TRP A 186 4.78 18.05 5.84
N SER A 187 5.40 18.12 4.66
CA SER A 187 5.67 19.37 3.95
C SER A 187 5.43 19.22 2.46
N HIS A 188 4.91 20.27 1.81
CA HIS A 188 4.78 20.29 0.36
C HIS A 188 6.14 20.30 -0.34
N VAL A 189 6.21 19.62 -1.47
CA VAL A 189 7.34 19.68 -2.41
C VAL A 189 6.83 20.00 -3.81
N THR A 190 7.74 20.11 -4.77
CA THR A 190 7.40 20.40 -6.17
C THR A 190 6.30 19.47 -6.69
N PRO A 191 5.18 20.02 -7.21
CA PRO A 191 4.07 19.21 -7.70
C PRO A 191 4.43 18.49 -9.01
N MET A 192 3.64 17.47 -9.34
CA MET A 192 3.68 16.83 -10.66
C MET A 192 3.20 17.81 -11.75
N ALA A 193 3.71 17.65 -12.97
CA ALA A 193 3.28 18.46 -14.12
C ALA A 193 1.80 18.25 -14.47
N THR A 194 1.26 17.05 -14.22
CA THR A 194 -0.12 16.69 -14.52
C THR A 194 -0.79 16.11 -13.28
N LYS A 195 -2.04 16.52 -13.03
CA LYS A 195 -2.89 15.98 -11.97
C LYS A 195 -3.21 14.52 -12.24
N ARG A 196 -3.08 13.64 -11.25
CA ARG A 196 -3.30 12.19 -11.40
C ARG A 196 -3.92 11.61 -10.12
N SER A 197 -4.80 10.63 -10.27
CA SER A 197 -5.40 9.83 -9.19
C SER A 197 -5.41 8.36 -9.60
N ALA A 198 -5.70 7.46 -8.65
CA ALA A 198 -5.59 6.01 -8.77
C ALA A 198 -4.17 5.57 -9.13
N MET A 199 -3.17 6.19 -8.50
CA MET A 199 -1.77 5.84 -8.73
C MET A 199 -1.37 4.70 -7.81
N MET A 200 -0.86 3.61 -8.38
CA MET A 200 -0.06 2.63 -7.64
C MET A 200 1.38 3.16 -7.59
N GLY A 201 1.85 3.50 -6.39
CA GLY A 201 3.21 4.01 -6.19
C GLY A 201 4.20 2.85 -6.08
N THR A 202 5.17 2.79 -6.99
CA THR A 202 6.36 1.94 -6.85
C THR A 202 7.57 2.78 -7.27
N LEU A 203 8.62 2.83 -6.45
CA LEU A 203 9.93 3.37 -6.83
C LEU A 203 10.85 2.19 -7.20
N PHE A 204 11.61 2.34 -8.27
CA PHE A 204 12.61 1.38 -8.75
C PHE A 204 14.00 1.67 -8.21
#